data_AF-A0A957TAI3-F1
#
_entry.id   AF-A0A957TAI3-F1
#
_cell.length_a   1.000
_cell.length_b   1.000
_cell.length_c   1.000
_cell.angle_alpha   90.00
_cell.angle_beta   90.00
_cell.angle_gamma   90.00
#
_symmetry.space_group_name_H-M   'P 1'
#
loop_
_entity.id
_entity.type
_entity.pdbx_description
1 polymer ?
#
loop_
_entity_poly.entity_id
_entity_poly.type
_entity_poly.pdbx_seq_one_letter_code
_entity_poly.pdbx_strand_id
1 'polypeptide(L)'
;MPAPVPAGYTRGAILFLGDCQDERAEAKLLQRFWEEAGAYGARVILMPFDADSAVIAQRFAARFTDWEAESVTQMLVDSREAALRATNLERIESATAILLLGDNPLRLATILGGTPLAQSIRRANARGKAIGGHGRAATLLCEHMIAYESEREEER
;
A
#
# COMPACT_ATOMS: atom_id res chain seq x y z
N MET A 1 4.03 14.14 -8.82
CA MET A 1 3.52 15.25 -7.99
C MET A 1 2.51 14.82 -6.93
N PRO A 2 2.77 15.15 -5.65
CA PRO A 2 1.84 14.94 -4.54
C PRO A 2 0.56 15.79 -4.70
N ALA A 3 -0.57 15.31 -4.18
CA ALA A 3 -1.81 16.07 -4.19
C ALA A 3 -1.75 17.25 -3.19
N PRO A 4 -2.28 18.43 -3.50
CA PRO A 4 -2.38 19.54 -2.55
C PRO A 4 -3.18 19.13 -1.31
N VAL A 5 -2.75 19.59 -0.13
CA VAL A 5 -3.46 19.36 1.14
C VAL A 5 -4.61 20.35 1.24
N PRO A 6 -5.88 19.91 1.34
CA PRO A 6 -7.02 20.80 1.52
C PRO A 6 -6.98 21.53 2.88
N ALA A 7 -7.63 22.68 2.98
CA ALA A 7 -7.74 23.40 4.25
C ALA A 7 -8.40 22.52 5.34
N GLY A 8 -7.86 22.57 6.56
CA GLY A 8 -8.34 21.77 7.69
C GLY A 8 -7.81 20.33 7.74
N TYR A 9 -7.02 19.90 6.75
CA TYR A 9 -6.38 18.58 6.76
C TYR A 9 -4.87 18.69 7.02
N THR A 10 -4.32 17.63 7.60
CA THR A 10 -2.88 17.36 7.62
C THR A 10 -2.62 16.14 6.75
N ARG A 11 -1.49 16.11 6.04
CA ARG A 11 -1.11 14.95 5.23
C ARG A 11 -0.90 13.72 6.13
N GLY A 12 -1.43 12.57 5.73
CA GLY A 12 -1.23 11.32 6.44
C GLY A 12 0.19 10.78 6.31
N ALA A 13 0.57 9.88 7.22
CA ALA A 13 1.89 9.27 7.21
C ALA A 13 2.16 8.51 5.89
N ILE A 14 3.42 8.54 5.45
CA ILE A 14 3.92 7.72 4.34
C ILE A 14 4.94 6.75 4.95
N LEU A 15 4.65 5.45 4.89
CA LEU A 15 5.45 4.41 5.54
C LEU A 15 6.11 3.48 4.52
N PHE A 16 7.42 3.31 4.66
CA PHE A 16 8.19 2.33 3.89
C PHE A 16 8.36 1.09 4.77
N LEU A 17 7.66 0.01 4.42
CA LEU A 17 7.79 -1.27 5.10
C LEU A 17 8.81 -2.08 4.31
N GLY A 18 10.06 -2.10 4.75
CA GLY A 18 11.12 -2.87 4.09
C GLY A 18 10.79 -4.36 4.04
N ASP A 19 11.34 -5.06 3.04
CA ASP A 19 11.23 -6.52 2.96
C ASP A 19 12.05 -7.15 4.09
N CYS A 20 11.36 -7.59 5.15
CA CYS A 20 11.98 -8.08 6.36
C CYS A 20 12.00 -9.61 6.36
N GLN A 21 13.20 -10.20 6.43
CA GLN A 21 13.36 -11.65 6.63
C GLN A 21 13.09 -12.08 8.08
N ASP A 22 13.05 -11.11 9.02
CA ASP A 22 12.74 -11.31 10.43
C ASP A 22 11.27 -10.96 10.71
N GLU A 23 10.49 -11.97 11.13
CA GLU A 23 9.06 -11.84 11.46
C GLU A 23 8.80 -10.81 12.57
N ARG A 24 9.70 -10.67 13.56
CA ARG A 24 9.55 -9.67 14.63
C ARG A 24 9.73 -8.26 14.11
N ALA A 25 10.65 -8.07 13.16
CA ALA A 25 10.83 -6.78 12.51
C ALA A 25 9.63 -6.42 11.63
N GLU A 26 9.12 -7.38 10.85
CA GLU A 26 7.89 -7.21 10.06
C GLU A 26 6.71 -6.83 10.96
N ALA A 27 6.51 -7.55 12.06
CA ALA A 27 5.42 -7.28 13.00
C ALA A 27 5.48 -5.86 13.58
N LYS A 28 6.66 -5.34 13.90
CA LYS A 28 6.83 -3.97 14.40
C LYS A 28 6.46 -2.92 13.34
N LEU A 29 6.86 -3.14 12.09
CA LEU A 29 6.52 -2.24 10.99
C LEU A 29 5.02 -2.26 10.70
N LEU A 30 4.39 -3.44 10.71
CA LEU A 30 2.95 -3.58 10.56
C LEU A 30 2.19 -2.94 11.73
N GLN A 31 2.66 -3.12 12.96
CA GLN A 31 2.05 -2.49 14.14
C GLN A 31 2.12 -0.96 14.04
N ARG A 32 3.27 -0.42 13.64
CA ARG A 32 3.40 1.03 13.40
C ARG A 32 2.45 1.52 12.31
N PHE A 33 2.30 0.75 11.22
CA PHE A 33 1.35 1.08 10.17
C PHE A 33 -0.11 1.07 10.68
N TRP A 34 -0.47 0.09 11.52
CA TRP A 34 -1.78 0.00 12.15
C TRP A 34 -2.07 1.18 13.08
N GLU A 35 -1.08 1.62 13.87
CA GLU A 35 -1.20 2.82 14.71
C GLU A 35 -1.49 4.08 13.86
N GLU A 36 -0.72 4.29 12.80
CA GLU A 36 -0.92 5.40 11.86
C GLU A 36 -2.24 5.30 11.07
N ALA A 37 -2.78 4.09 10.94
CA ALA A 37 -4.08 3.83 10.35
C ALA A 37 -5.26 4.16 11.29
N GLY A 38 -5.01 4.51 12.56
CA GLY A 38 -6.04 4.79 13.55
C GLY A 38 -6.30 3.67 14.54
N ALA A 39 -5.41 2.69 14.65
CA ALA A 39 -5.47 1.58 15.61
C ALA A 39 -6.81 0.81 15.52
N TYR A 40 -7.57 0.74 16.60
CA TYR A 40 -8.88 0.06 16.61
C TYR A 40 -9.88 0.65 15.59
N GLY A 41 -9.75 1.93 15.22
CA GLY A 41 -10.54 2.57 14.15
C GLY A 41 -9.97 2.38 12.75
N ALA A 42 -8.99 1.49 12.58
CA ALA A 42 -8.31 1.31 11.30
C ALA A 42 -9.21 0.60 10.29
N ARG A 43 -9.43 1.25 9.15
CA ARG A 43 -10.03 0.67 7.94
C ARG A 43 -8.95 0.53 6.88
N VAL A 44 -8.31 -0.63 6.86
CA VAL A 44 -7.11 -0.90 6.05
C VAL A 44 -7.49 -1.50 4.70
N ILE A 45 -6.97 -0.91 3.63
CA ILE A 45 -6.93 -1.55 2.31
C ILE A 45 -5.55 -2.16 2.10
N LEU A 46 -5.51 -3.46 1.84
CA LEU A 46 -4.34 -4.16 1.33
C LEU A 46 -4.48 -4.26 -0.19
N MET A 47 -3.52 -3.69 -0.92
CA MET A 47 -3.56 -3.59 -2.39
C MET A 47 -2.46 -4.46 -3.01
N PRO A 48 -2.71 -5.77 -3.20
CA PRO A 48 -1.84 -6.63 -3.99
C PRO A 48 -1.98 -6.39 -5.50
N PHE A 49 -0.93 -6.67 -6.25
CA PHE A 49 -0.84 -6.45 -7.71
C PHE A 49 -0.57 -7.75 -8.50
N ASP A 50 -0.47 -8.88 -7.82
CA ASP A 50 -0.29 -10.21 -8.39
C ASP A 50 -0.71 -11.27 -7.35
N ALA A 51 -0.65 -12.54 -7.75
CA ALA A 51 -1.02 -13.65 -6.89
C ALA A 51 -0.11 -13.77 -5.66
N ASP A 52 1.19 -13.53 -5.81
CA ASP A 52 2.16 -13.68 -4.73
C ASP A 52 1.97 -12.61 -3.66
N SER A 53 1.81 -11.35 -4.08
CA SER A 53 1.45 -10.25 -3.17
C SER A 53 0.07 -10.43 -2.53
N ALA A 54 -0.86 -11.13 -3.19
CA ALA A 54 -2.16 -11.47 -2.59
C ALA A 54 -2.05 -12.48 -1.44
N VAL A 55 -1.10 -13.42 -1.49
CA VAL A 55 -0.80 -14.32 -0.37
C VAL A 55 -0.25 -13.51 0.82
N ILE A 56 0.66 -12.56 0.57
CA ILE A 56 1.17 -11.65 1.62
C ILE A 56 0.02 -10.81 2.20
N ALA A 57 -0.89 -10.30 1.34
CA ALA A 57 -2.06 -9.56 1.77
C ALA A 57 -2.97 -10.39 2.70
N GLN A 58 -3.14 -11.69 2.44
CA GLN A 58 -3.89 -12.57 3.33
C GLN A 58 -3.25 -12.70 4.71
N ARG A 59 -1.92 -12.87 4.77
CA ARG A 59 -1.17 -12.90 6.05
C ARG A 59 -1.35 -11.60 6.84
N PHE A 60 -1.20 -10.46 6.17
CA PHE A 60 -1.35 -9.15 6.81
C PHE A 60 -2.79 -8.90 7.23
N ALA A 61 -3.77 -9.37 6.45
CA ALA A 61 -5.18 -9.25 6.79
C ALA A 61 -5.54 -9.99 8.08
N ALA A 62 -5.06 -11.23 8.22
CA ALA A 62 -5.22 -11.99 9.46
C ALA A 62 -4.64 -11.21 10.64
N ARG A 63 -3.42 -10.69 10.49
CA ARG A 63 -2.75 -9.95 11.56
C ARG A 63 -3.46 -8.66 11.97
N PHE A 64 -3.93 -7.85 11.02
CA PHE A 64 -4.69 -6.64 11.35
C PHE A 64 -6.07 -6.96 11.96
N THR A 65 -6.66 -8.10 11.59
CA THR A 65 -7.90 -8.59 12.21
C THR A 65 -7.66 -9.05 13.64
N ASP A 66 -6.56 -9.76 13.91
CA ASP A 66 -6.15 -10.17 15.26
C ASP A 66 -5.85 -8.96 16.16
N TRP A 67 -5.44 -7.84 15.57
CA TRP A 67 -5.25 -6.55 16.25
C TRP A 67 -6.51 -5.67 16.28
N GLU A 68 -7.68 -6.23 15.95
CA GLU A 68 -8.98 -5.56 16.08
C GLU A 68 -9.10 -4.27 15.27
N ALA A 69 -8.50 -4.22 14.07
CA ALA A 69 -8.81 -3.15 13.11
C ALA A 69 -10.31 -3.16 12.74
N GLU A 70 -10.95 -1.99 12.68
CA GLU A 70 -12.37 -1.83 12.31
C GLU A 70 -12.75 -2.58 11.02
N SER A 71 -11.90 -2.52 9.99
CA SER A 71 -12.05 -3.39 8.82
C SER A 71 -10.75 -3.57 8.05
N VAL A 72 -10.60 -4.73 7.42
CA VAL A 72 -9.48 -5.03 6.53
C VAL A 72 -10.01 -5.60 5.23
N THR A 73 -9.65 -4.97 4.12
CA THR A 73 -10.12 -5.38 2.79
C THR A 73 -8.97 -5.56 1.82
N GLN A 74 -9.05 -6.60 1.00
CA GLN A 74 -8.11 -6.80 -0.10
C GLN A 74 -8.68 -6.21 -1.38
N MET A 75 -7.86 -5.43 -2.08
CA MET A 75 -8.18 -4.85 -3.38
C MET A 75 -7.12 -5.28 -4.38
N LEU A 76 -7.37 -6.38 -5.09
CA LEU A 76 -6.47 -6.86 -6.13
C LEU A 76 -6.48 -5.90 -7.33
N VAL A 77 -5.29 -5.39 -7.69
CA VAL A 77 -5.06 -4.49 -8.82
C VAL A 77 -3.98 -5.12 -9.71
N ASP A 78 -4.32 -6.25 -10.31
CA ASP A 78 -3.42 -7.07 -11.14
C ASP A 78 -3.24 -6.58 -12.58
N SER A 79 -4.03 -5.59 -12.98
CA SER A 79 -4.17 -5.13 -14.35
C SER A 79 -4.48 -3.64 -14.38
N ARG A 80 -4.15 -2.99 -15.50
CA ARG A 80 -4.46 -1.57 -15.70
C ARG A 80 -5.97 -1.33 -15.72
N GLU A 81 -6.73 -2.27 -16.27
CA GLU A 81 -8.19 -2.27 -16.28
C GLU A 81 -8.75 -2.27 -14.86
N ALA A 82 -8.18 -3.06 -13.95
CA ALA A 82 -8.54 -3.03 -12.53
C ALA A 82 -8.27 -1.67 -11.89
N ALA A 83 -7.15 -1.03 -12.22
CA ALA A 83 -6.80 0.30 -11.73
C ALA A 83 -7.68 1.43 -12.29
N LEU A 84 -8.44 1.17 -13.37
CA LEU A 84 -9.39 2.10 -13.97
C LEU A 84 -10.83 1.94 -13.47
N ARG A 85 -11.15 0.90 -12.68
CA ARG A 85 -12.50 0.64 -12.18
C ARG A 85 -12.95 1.70 -11.16
N ALA A 86 -14.06 2.37 -11.45
CA ALA A 86 -14.62 3.41 -10.58
C ALA A 86 -15.03 2.89 -9.19
N THR A 87 -15.47 1.64 -9.08
CA THR A 87 -15.87 1.00 -7.81
C THR A 87 -14.73 0.94 -6.79
N ASN A 88 -13.47 0.94 -7.24
CA ASN A 88 -12.32 0.99 -6.35
C ASN A 88 -12.15 2.36 -5.69
N LEU A 89 -12.60 3.44 -6.33
CA LEU A 89 -12.42 4.81 -5.83
C LEU A 89 -13.25 5.07 -4.56
N GLU A 90 -14.46 4.53 -4.49
CA GLU A 90 -15.33 4.64 -3.32
C GLU A 90 -14.73 3.94 -2.09
N ARG A 91 -14.08 2.78 -2.30
CA ARG A 91 -13.38 2.05 -1.24
C ARG A 91 -12.20 2.87 -0.69
N ILE A 92 -11.44 3.54 -1.57
CA ILE A 92 -10.34 4.42 -1.17
C ILE A 92 -10.82 5.58 -0.28
N GLU A 93 -12.02 6.13 -0.54
CA GLU A 93 -12.59 7.23 0.25
C GLU A 93 -13.07 6.79 1.64
N SER A 94 -13.38 5.52 1.87
CA SER A 94 -13.74 5.02 3.22
C SER A 94 -12.54 4.56 4.05
N ALA A 95 -11.42 4.16 3.43
CA ALA A 95 -10.23 3.67 4.13
C ALA A 95 -9.57 4.73 5.03
N THR A 96 -8.92 4.30 6.10
CA THR A 96 -8.02 5.15 6.91
C THR A 96 -6.55 4.94 6.52
N ALA A 97 -6.22 3.77 5.97
CA ALA A 97 -4.90 3.47 5.46
C ALA A 97 -4.90 2.54 4.25
N ILE A 98 -3.86 2.63 3.42
CA ILE A 98 -3.68 1.81 2.21
C ILE A 98 -2.24 1.29 2.18
N LEU A 99 -2.06 -0.03 2.07
CA LEU A 99 -0.76 -0.67 1.97
C LEU A 99 -0.60 -1.32 0.58
N LEU A 100 0.38 -0.86 -0.19
CA LEU A 100 0.71 -1.37 -1.52
C LEU A 100 1.64 -2.58 -1.39
N LEU A 101 1.32 -3.69 -2.07
CA LEU A 101 2.04 -4.96 -1.97
C LEU A 101 2.42 -5.45 -3.36
N GLY A 102 3.70 -5.75 -3.59
CA GLY A 102 4.18 -6.22 -4.88
C GLY A 102 5.70 -6.17 -4.96
N ASP A 103 6.25 -6.90 -5.92
CA ASP A 103 7.68 -7.16 -6.01
C ASP A 103 8.32 -6.64 -7.31
N ASN A 104 7.54 -6.20 -8.31
CA ASN A 104 8.06 -5.67 -9.57
C ASN A 104 7.70 -4.19 -9.77
N PRO A 105 8.56 -3.25 -9.32
CA PRO A 105 8.30 -1.81 -9.39
C PRO A 105 7.93 -1.28 -10.79
N LEU A 106 8.56 -1.81 -11.84
CA LEU A 106 8.30 -1.38 -13.22
C LEU A 106 6.89 -1.80 -13.65
N ARG A 107 6.50 -3.06 -13.41
CA ARG A 107 5.15 -3.56 -13.68
C ARG A 107 4.11 -2.81 -12.84
N LEU A 108 4.39 -2.57 -11.58
CA LEU A 108 3.50 -1.82 -10.70
C LEU A 108 3.26 -0.39 -11.23
N ALA A 109 4.32 0.27 -11.70
CA ALA A 109 4.22 1.60 -12.28
C ALA A 109 3.40 1.63 -13.59
N THR A 110 3.45 0.59 -14.42
CA THR A 110 2.61 0.52 -15.64
C THR A 110 1.13 0.26 -15.33
N ILE A 111 0.85 -0.52 -14.29
CA ILE A 111 -0.53 -0.79 -13.83
C ILE A 111 -1.15 0.47 -13.21
N LEU A 112 -0.46 1.06 -12.23
CA LEU A 112 -1.03 2.14 -11.41
C LEU A 112 -0.80 3.53 -12.02
N GLY A 113 0.31 3.72 -12.72
CA GLY A 113 0.74 5.02 -13.25
C GLY A 113 -0.32 5.68 -14.14
N GLY A 114 -0.58 6.97 -13.87
CA GLY A 114 -1.54 7.77 -14.62
C GLY A 114 -3.02 7.41 -14.43
N THR A 115 -3.35 6.47 -13.53
CA THR A 115 -4.74 6.05 -13.33
C THR A 115 -5.50 6.92 -12.32
N PRO A 116 -6.86 6.96 -12.37
CA PRO A 116 -7.67 7.61 -11.34
C PRO A 116 -7.45 7.02 -9.95
N LEU A 117 -7.16 5.71 -9.85
CA LEU A 117 -6.84 5.06 -8.60
C LEU A 117 -5.57 5.65 -7.95
N ALA A 118 -4.50 5.82 -8.74
CA ALA A 118 -3.27 6.46 -8.26
C ALA A 118 -3.51 7.90 -7.77
N GLN A 119 -4.34 8.65 -8.50
CA GLN A 119 -4.72 10.00 -8.08
C GLN A 119 -5.53 9.96 -6.77
N SER A 120 -6.42 8.98 -6.62
CA SER A 120 -7.24 8.79 -5.42
C SER A 120 -6.36 8.48 -4.21
N ILE A 121 -5.38 7.59 -4.34
CA ILE A 121 -4.40 7.28 -3.28
C ILE A 121 -3.65 8.55 -2.83
N ARG A 122 -3.21 9.38 -3.78
CA ARG A 122 -2.54 10.66 -3.45
C ARG A 122 -3.47 11.65 -2.74
N ARG A 123 -4.74 11.75 -3.16
CA ARG A 123 -5.75 12.61 -2.51
C ARG A 123 -6.11 12.10 -1.12
N ALA A 124 -6.25 10.78 -0.97
CA ALA A 124 -6.45 10.10 0.30
C ALA A 124 -5.35 10.50 1.29
N ASN A 125 -4.08 10.42 0.88
CA ASN A 125 -2.96 10.85 1.70
C ASN A 125 -3.02 12.34 2.06
N ALA A 126 -3.34 13.21 1.09
CA ALA A 126 -3.50 14.64 1.34
C ALA A 126 -4.65 14.95 2.32
N ARG A 127 -5.60 14.02 2.50
CA ARG A 127 -6.70 14.08 3.47
C ARG A 127 -6.42 13.29 4.76
N GLY A 128 -5.15 13.06 5.10
CA GLY A 128 -4.76 12.48 6.40
C GLY A 128 -4.66 10.96 6.44
N LYS A 129 -4.93 10.25 5.34
CA LYS A 129 -4.87 8.78 5.33
C LYS A 129 -3.44 8.28 5.22
N ALA A 130 -3.09 7.26 6.00
CA ALA A 130 -1.76 6.67 5.96
C ALA A 130 -1.57 5.84 4.68
N ILE A 131 -0.44 5.99 4.00
CA ILE A 131 -0.10 5.20 2.81
C ILE A 131 1.21 4.48 3.07
N GLY A 132 1.20 3.18 2.84
CA GLY A 132 2.38 2.34 2.98
C GLY A 132 2.71 1.61 1.68
N GLY A 133 3.95 1.17 1.57
CA GLY A 133 4.34 0.18 0.58
C GLY A 133 5.27 -0.85 1.21
N HIS A 134 5.07 -2.11 0.84
CA HIS A 134 5.85 -3.25 1.35
C HIS A 134 6.91 -3.69 0.34
N GLY A 135 8.13 -3.90 0.81
CA GLY A 135 9.26 -4.35 -0.01
C GLY A 135 9.46 -3.45 -1.23
N ARG A 136 9.51 -4.05 -2.41
CA ARG A 136 9.75 -3.33 -3.66
C ARG A 136 8.56 -2.43 -4.05
N ALA A 137 7.32 -2.69 -3.61
CA ALA A 137 6.20 -1.79 -3.86
C ALA A 137 6.34 -0.43 -3.17
N ALA A 138 7.18 -0.30 -2.14
CA ALA A 138 7.44 0.97 -1.48
C ALA A 138 8.05 2.04 -2.42
N THR A 139 8.69 1.62 -3.51
CA THR A 139 9.25 2.54 -4.51
C THR A 139 8.17 3.33 -5.25
N LEU A 140 6.91 2.85 -5.29
CA LEU A 140 5.78 3.59 -5.87
C LEU A 140 5.44 4.88 -5.13
N LEU A 141 5.92 5.01 -3.88
CA LEU A 141 5.74 6.21 -3.06
C LEU A 141 6.69 7.33 -3.48
N CYS A 142 7.75 7.00 -4.21
CA CYS A 142 8.79 7.94 -4.64
C CYS A 142 8.40 8.65 -5.95
N GLU A 143 8.85 9.88 -6.11
CA GLU A 143 8.73 10.59 -7.39
C GLU A 143 9.75 10.09 -8.42
N HIS A 144 10.96 9.79 -7.96
CA HIS A 144 12.02 9.18 -8.76
C HIS A 144 12.33 7.80 -8.18
N MET A 145 12.31 6.79 -9.04
CA MET A 145 12.48 5.40 -8.66
C MET A 145 13.80 4.87 -9.22
N ILE A 146 14.61 4.25 -8.36
CA ILE A 146 15.73 3.42 -8.77
C ILE A 146 15.17 2.02 -9.03
N ALA A 147 15.14 1.62 -10.29
CA ALA A 147 14.54 0.35 -10.74
C ALA A 147 15.60 -0.60 -11.32
N TYR A 148 16.76 -0.70 -10.68
CA TYR A 148 17.80 -1.62 -11.09
C TYR A 148 17.55 -3.01 -10.52
N GLU A 149 17.58 -4.04 -11.37
CA GLU A 149 17.63 -5.43 -10.97
C GLU A 149 19.07 -5.92 -11.22
N SER A 150 19.86 -6.11 -10.16
CA SER A 150 21.04 -6.94 -10.27
C SER A 150 20.58 -8.39 -10.27
N GLU A 151 21.00 -9.18 -11.26
CA GLU A 151 20.86 -10.63 -11.21
C GLU A 151 21.41 -11.11 -9.85
N ARG A 152 20.54 -11.73 -9.04
CA ARG A 152 21.04 -12.50 -7.91
C ARG A 152 21.72 -13.71 -8.54
N GLU A 153 23.04 -13.77 -8.47
CA GLU A 153 23.75 -15.03 -8.67
C GLU A 153 23.12 -16.03 -7.70
N GLU A 154 22.39 -17.01 -8.23
CA GLU A 154 21.96 -18.17 -7.46
C GLU A 154 23.23 -18.83 -6.96
N GLU A 155 23.51 -18.72 -5.66
CA GLU A 155 24.51 -19.53 -4.98
C GLU A 155 24.13 -21.00 -5.21
N ARG A 156 24.86 -21.65 -6.13
CA ARG A 156 24.75 -23.05 -6.51
C ARG A 156 25.12 -24.00 -5.37
#